data_AF-A0A8T6DQJ2-F1
#
_entry.id   AF-A0A8T6DQJ2-F1
#
_cell.length_a   1.000
_cell.length_b   1.000
_cell.length_c   1.000
_cell.angle_alpha   90.00
_cell.angle_beta   90.00
_cell.angle_gamma   90.00
#
_symmetry.space_group_name_H-M   'P 1'
#
loop_
_entity.id
_entity.type
_entity.pdbx_description
1 polymer ?
#
loop_
_entity_poly.entity_id
_entity_poly.type
_entity_poly.pdbx_seq_one_letter_code
_entity_poly.pdbx_strand_id
1 'polypeptide(L)' 'ATGYYRRFGLRHAEGLLLATHVGGERLSHGHGAPVRLVVPGKRGFEWVKWITRIEVNTTGAWLQPPLPLQ' A
#
# COMPACT_ATOMS: atom_id res chain seq x y z
N ALA A 1 -7.96 -12.04 -4.11
CA ALA A 1 -6.90 -11.17 -3.56
C ALA A 1 -5.86 -12.07 -2.90
N THR A 2 -4.57 -11.77 -3.04
CA THR A 2 -3.49 -12.67 -2.59
C THR A 2 -3.41 -12.83 -1.06
N GLY A 3 -4.01 -11.92 -0.29
CA GLY A 3 -3.92 -11.91 1.17
C GLY A 3 -2.97 -10.84 1.70
N TYR A 4 -2.08 -10.35 0.84
CA TYR A 4 -1.14 -9.27 1.15
C TYR A 4 -1.83 -7.98 1.60
N TYR A 5 -1.53 -7.57 2.83
CA TYR A 5 -1.97 -6.28 3.38
C TYR A 5 -0.86 -5.55 4.14
N ARG A 6 -1.06 -4.26 4.35
CA ARG A 6 -0.24 -3.40 5.22
C ARG A 6 -1.16 -2.56 6.09
N ARG A 7 -0.71 -2.27 7.31
CA ARG A 7 -1.36 -1.30 8.18
C ARG A 7 -0.43 -0.09 8.35
N PHE A 8 -1.03 1.07 8.51
CA PHE A 8 -0.32 2.31 8.76
C PHE A 8 -1.09 3.06 9.85
N GLY A 9 -0.38 3.71 10.77
CA GLY A 9 -1.03 4.61 11.72
C GLY A 9 -1.68 5.78 10.97
N LEU A 10 -2.82 6.28 11.45
CA LEU A 10 -3.62 7.29 10.75
C LEU A 10 -2.81 8.54 10.38
N ARG A 11 -2.00 9.07 11.31
CA ARG A 11 -1.11 10.22 11.07
C ARG A 11 -0.08 9.96 9.95
N HIS A 12 0.40 8.73 9.83
CA HIS A 12 1.34 8.38 8.76
C HIS A 12 0.60 8.19 7.42
N ALA A 13 -0.66 7.72 7.45
CA ALA A 13 -1.48 7.49 6.27
C ALA A 13 -1.74 8.78 5.46
N GLU A 14 -1.74 9.95 6.10
CA GLU A 14 -1.93 11.27 5.46
C GLU A 14 -0.86 11.59 4.40
N GLY A 15 0.36 11.06 4.55
CA GLY A 15 1.46 11.26 3.59
C GLY A 15 1.53 10.20 2.49
N LEU A 16 0.61 9.23 2.47
CA LEU A 16 0.62 8.13 1.51
C LEU A 16 -0.19 8.47 0.27
N LEU A 17 0.22 7.91 -0.88
CA LEU A 17 -0.44 8.21 -2.15
C LEU A 17 -1.02 6.94 -2.77
N LEU A 18 -2.22 7.06 -3.30
CA LEU A 18 -2.79 6.10 -4.24
C LEU A 18 -2.43 6.54 -5.65
N ALA A 19 -1.40 5.92 -6.21
CA ALA A 19 -0.92 6.25 -7.54
C ALA A 19 -1.67 5.42 -8.59
N THR A 20 -2.16 6.09 -9.63
CA THR A 20 -2.74 5.50 -10.85
C THR A 20 -1.84 5.69 -12.07
N HIS A 21 -0.81 6.54 -11.94
CA HIS A 21 0.14 6.91 -12.99
C HIS A 21 1.58 6.96 -12.45
N VAL A 22 2.55 6.83 -13.35
CA VAL A 22 3.98 7.03 -13.08
C VAL A 22 4.65 7.64 -14.31
N GLY A 23 5.40 8.73 -14.12
CA GLY A 23 6.06 9.42 -15.23
C GLY A 23 5.09 9.95 -16.30
N GLY A 24 3.88 10.36 -15.90
CA GLY A 24 2.82 10.81 -16.82
C GLY A 24 1.97 9.69 -17.44
N GLU A 25 2.43 8.45 -17.39
CA GLU A 25 1.76 7.30 -18.00
C GLU A 25 0.90 6.52 -17.00
N ARG A 26 -0.16 5.86 -17.48
CA ARG A 26 -0.95 4.93 -16.66
C ARG A 26 -0.06 3.81 -16.16
N LEU A 27 -0.35 3.30 -14.95
CA LEU A 27 0.36 2.13 -14.45
C LEU A 27 0.17 0.93 -15.40
N SER A 28 1.26 0.21 -15.66
CA SER A 28 1.20 -1.13 -16.23
C SER A 28 0.82 -2.15 -15.16
N HIS A 29 0.36 -3.34 -15.57
CA HIS A 29 0.03 -4.40 -14.61
C HIS A 29 1.20 -4.73 -13.68
N GLY A 30 2.43 -4.86 -14.19
CA GLY A 30 3.63 -5.11 -13.38
C GLY A 30 3.98 -3.98 -12.39
N HIS A 31 3.56 -2.74 -12.69
CA HIS A 31 3.71 -1.59 -11.80
C HIS A 31 2.57 -1.43 -10.78
N GLY A 32 1.57 -2.30 -10.80
CA GLY A 32 0.49 -2.32 -9.81
C GLY A 32 -0.84 -1.77 -10.31
N ALA A 33 -1.07 -1.68 -11.62
CA ALA A 33 -2.35 -1.22 -12.17
C ALA A 33 -3.56 -2.01 -11.65
N PRO A 34 -4.71 -1.37 -11.39
CA PRO A 34 -5.01 0.01 -11.73
C PRO A 34 -4.51 1.04 -10.71
N VAL A 35 -4.21 0.59 -9.48
CA VAL A 35 -3.80 1.47 -8.38
C VAL A 35 -2.78 0.78 -7.47
N ARG A 36 -1.74 1.53 -7.08
CA ARG A 36 -0.74 1.11 -6.10
C ARG A 36 -0.61 2.11 -4.97
N LEU A 37 -0.19 1.64 -3.80
CA LEU A 37 0.20 2.49 -2.68
C LEU A 37 1.65 2.92 -2.87
N VAL A 38 1.89 4.22 -2.74
CA VAL A 38 3.24 4.78 -2.63
C VAL A 38 3.42 5.25 -1.20
N VAL A 39 4.50 4.81 -0.58
CA VAL A 39 4.86 5.12 0.80
C VAL A 39 6.19 5.87 0.77
N PRO A 40 6.17 7.22 0.73
CA PRO A 40 7.40 8.02 0.66
C PRO A 40 8.34 7.72 1.82
N GLY A 41 9.65 7.65 1.54
CA GLY A 41 10.68 7.39 2.55
C GLY A 41 10.74 5.94 3.07
N LYS A 42 9.95 5.02 2.49
CA LYS A 42 9.92 3.60 2.87
C LYS A 42 10.45 2.68 1.77
N ARG A 43 10.78 1.45 2.17
CA ARG A 43 11.30 0.42 1.25
C ARG A 43 10.20 -0.10 0.33
N GLY A 44 10.59 -0.64 -0.82
CA GLY A 44 9.65 -1.08 -1.86
C GLY A 44 8.66 -2.17 -1.44
N PHE A 45 8.96 -2.99 -0.44
CA PHE A 45 8.00 -3.98 0.10
C PHE A 45 6.91 -3.34 0.99
N GLU A 46 7.00 -2.05 1.32
CA GLU A 46 5.88 -1.35 1.97
C GLU A 46 4.86 -0.86 0.94
N TRP A 47 5.23 -0.87 -0.35
CA TRP A 47 4.39 -0.40 -1.44
C TRP A 47 3.50 -1.54 -1.91
N VAL A 48 2.19 -1.40 -1.68
CA VAL A 48 1.18 -2.38 -2.06
C VAL A 48 0.80 -2.18 -3.52
N LYS A 49 0.96 -3.21 -4.35
CA LYS A 49 0.46 -3.22 -5.74
C LYS A 49 -0.97 -3.79 -5.76
N TRP A 50 -1.76 -3.39 -6.76
CA TRP A 50 -3.08 -3.96 -7.04
C TRP A 50 -4.07 -3.81 -5.88
N ILE A 51 -4.21 -2.60 -5.35
CA ILE A 51 -5.11 -2.35 -4.21
C ILE A 51 -6.55 -2.67 -4.59
N THR A 52 -7.20 -3.47 -3.75
CA THR A 52 -8.61 -3.84 -3.88
C THR A 52 -9.48 -3.35 -2.72
N ARG A 53 -8.89 -3.04 -1.56
CA ARG A 53 -9.60 -2.59 -0.36
C ARG A 53 -8.71 -1.71 0.50
N ILE A 54 -9.31 -0.68 1.09
CA ILE A 54 -8.74 0.15 2.15
C ILE A 54 -9.75 0.14 3.29
N GLU A 55 -9.28 -0.09 4.51
CA GLU A 55 -10.14 -0.21 5.67
C GLU A 55 -9.52 0.52 6.86
N VAL A 56 -10.33 1.34 7.51
CA VAL A 56 -9.99 1.97 8.79
C VAL A 56 -10.52 1.06 9.90
N ASN A 57 -9.65 0.68 10.83
CA ASN A 57 -10.03 -0.11 12.00
C ASN A 57 -9.35 0.43 13.26
N THR A 58 -9.74 -0.09 14.41
CA THR A 58 -9.19 0.26 15.73
C THR A 58 -8.05 -0.66 16.17
N THR A 59 -7.61 -1.57 15.30
CA THR A 59 -6.58 -2.56 15.59
C THR A 59 -5.22 -1.89 15.72
N GLY A 60 -4.53 -2.11 16.84
CA GLY A 60 -3.21 -1.52 17.06
C GLY A 60 -2.14 -2.06 16.11
N ALA A 61 -1.17 -1.19 15.78
CA ALA A 61 -0.08 -1.50 14.86
C ALA A 61 0.79 -2.70 15.28
N TRP A 62 0.78 -3.06 16.57
CA TRP A 62 1.47 -4.23 17.13
C TRP A 62 0.98 -5.58 16.57
N LEU A 63 -0.20 -5.62 15.95
CA LEU A 63 -0.71 -6.82 15.27
C LEU A 63 -0.27 -6.92 13.81
N GLN A 64 0.57 -6.00 13.32
CA GLN A 64 1.17 -6.13 12.00
C GLN A 64 2.40 -7.05 12.07
N PRO A 65 2.43 -8.15 11.31
CA PRO A 65 3.60 -9.00 11.23
C PRO A 65 4.80 -8.22 10.66
N PRO A 66 6.04 -8.48 11.12
CA PRO A 66 7.23 -7.73 10.69
C PRO A 66 7.54 -7.94 9.20
N LEU A 67 7.03 -9.02 8.62
CA LEU A 67 7.11 -9.34 7.19
C LEU A 67 5.70 -9.56 6.64
N PRO A 68 5.48 -9.29 5.34
CA PRO A 68 4.23 -9.67 4.70
C PRO A 68 3.93 -11.15 4.91
N LEU A 69 2.77 -11.43 5.49
CA LEU A 69 2.13 -12.72 5.32
C LEU A 69 1.58 -12.72 3.90
N GLN A 70 1.99 -13.72 3.11
CA GLN A 70 1.62 -13.83 1.69
C GLN A 70 0.12 -13.89 1.50
#